data_AF-A0A8T8HVU2-F1
#
_entry.id   AF-A0A8T8HVU2-F1
#
_cell.length_a   1.000
_cell.length_b   1.000
_cell.length_c   1.000
_cell.angle_alpha   90.00
_cell.angle_beta   90.00
_cell.angle_gamma   90.00
#
_symmetry.space_group_name_H-M   'P 1'
#
loop_
_entity.id
_entity.type
_entity.pdbx_description
1 polymer ?
#
loop_
_entity_poly.entity_id
_entity_poly.type
_entity_poly.pdbx_seq_one_letter_code
_entity_poly.pdbx_strand_id
1 'polypeptide(L)' 'MSYTVRLRLKAFEEGSLSAGFTSDYGLARAMGLNRSTVGRVRGGGLQPGPAFIGGALIALAPM' A
#
# COMPACT_ATOMS: atom_id res chain seq x y z
N MET A 1 -12.35 -0.39 -21.98
CA MET A 1 -12.35 -1.40 -20.91
C MET A 1 -11.91 -0.74 -19.61
N SER A 2 -12.77 -0.61 -18.61
CA SER A 2 -12.38 -0.15 -17.27
C SER A 2 -12.06 -1.37 -16.40
N TYR A 3 -10.77 -1.62 -16.17
CA TYR A 3 -10.35 -2.62 -15.19
C TYR A 3 -10.33 -1.95 -13.81
N THR A 4 -11.04 -2.54 -12.86
CA THR A 4 -11.07 -2.05 -11.48
C THR A 4 -10.05 -2.83 -10.66
N VAL A 5 -9.05 -2.13 -10.13
CA VAL A 5 -8.06 -2.70 -9.22
C VAL A 5 -8.50 -2.42 -7.79
N ARG A 6 -8.45 -3.44 -6.93
CA ARG A 6 -8.76 -3.31 -5.50
C ARG A 6 -7.64 -3.87 -4.65
N LEU A 7 -7.37 -3.19 -3.54
CA LEU A 7 -6.42 -3.67 -2.54
C LEU A 7 -7.07 -4.79 -1.72
N ARG A 8 -6.38 -5.93 -1.59
CA ARG A 8 -6.73 -6.95 -0.59
C ARG A 8 -6.25 -6.47 0.77
N LEU A 9 -7.07 -5.66 1.44
CA LEU A 9 -6.67 -4.92 2.65
C LEU A 9 -6.02 -5.82 3.70
N LYS A 10 -6.68 -6.92 4.08
CA LYS A 10 -6.17 -7.85 5.11
C LYS A 10 -4.78 -8.41 4.76
N ALA A 11 -4.61 -8.92 3.53
CA ALA A 11 -3.32 -9.46 3.07
C ALA A 11 -2.23 -8.37 3.00
N PHE A 12 -2.60 -7.14 2.62
CA PHE A 12 -1.68 -6.02 2.59
C PHE A 12 -1.24 -5.60 4.00
N GLU A 13 -2.16 -5.61 4.97
CA GLU A 13 -1.85 -5.29 6.37
C GLU A 13 -0.94 -6.35 6.99
N GLU A 14 -1.25 -7.64 6.78
CA GLU A 14 -0.41 -8.76 7.22
C GLU A 14 1.00 -8.69 6.60
N GLY A 15 1.09 -8.43 5.30
CA GLY A 15 2.37 -8.23 4.62
C GLY A 15 3.14 -7.01 5.13
N SER A 16 2.44 -5.89 5.38
CA SER A 16 3.07 -4.68 5.93
C SER A 16 3.62 -4.89 7.34
N LEU A 17 2.88 -5.59 8.20
CA LEU A 17 3.33 -5.94 9.54
C LEU A 17 4.50 -6.92 9.51
N SER A 18 4.43 -7.93 8.64
CA SER A 18 5.53 -8.88 8.45
C SER A 18 6.80 -8.17 7.98
N ALA A 19 6.66 -7.10 7.19
CA ALA A 19 7.78 -6.28 6.70
C ALA A 19 8.32 -5.31 7.77
N GLY A 20 7.78 -5.36 8.99
CA GLY A 20 8.18 -4.50 10.10
C GLY A 20 7.53 -3.11 10.10
N PHE A 21 6.58 -2.83 9.21
CA PHE A 21 5.88 -1.55 9.18
C PHE A 21 4.70 -1.55 10.15
N THR A 22 4.91 -0.95 11.33
CA THR A 22 3.87 -0.80 12.37
C THR A 22 3.06 0.50 12.23
N SER A 23 3.43 1.37 11.30
CA SER A 23 2.73 2.64 11.06
C SER A 23 2.60 2.98 9.57
N ASP A 24 1.49 3.65 9.22
CA ASP A 24 1.26 4.19 7.87
C ASP A 24 2.38 5.13 7.42
N TYR A 25 3.00 5.84 8.36
CA TYR A 25 4.04 6.81 8.03
C TYR A 25 5.32 6.11 7.58
N GLY A 26 5.76 5.07 8.29
CA GLY A 26 6.93 4.27 7.91
C GLY A 26 6.72 3.56 6.58
N LEU A 27 5.55 2.95 6.40
CA LEU A 27 5.16 2.29 5.15
C LEU A 27 5.11 3.28 3.98
N ALA A 28 4.44 4.42 4.14
CA ALA A 28 4.34 5.43 3.08
C ALA A 28 5.71 5.96 2.67
N ARG A 29 6.62 6.17 3.62
CA ARG A 29 8.00 6.55 3.33
C ARG A 29 8.73 5.47 2.52
N ALA A 30 8.63 4.21 2.92
CA ALA A 30 9.25 3.10 2.19
C ALA A 30 8.69 2.92 0.77
N MET A 31 7.40 3.19 0.59
CA MET A 31 6.73 3.17 -0.72
C MET A 31 7.03 4.41 -1.58
N GLY A 32 7.65 5.47 -1.01
CA GLY A 32 7.85 6.75 -1.70
C GLY A 32 6.55 7.53 -1.93
N LEU A 33 5.56 7.41 -1.03
CA LEU A 33 4.23 8.00 -1.15
C LEU A 33 3.89 8.93 0.01
N ASN A 34 2.89 9.79 -0.21
CA ASN A 34 2.27 10.54 0.86
C ASN A 34 1.44 9.61 1.76
N ARG A 35 1.54 9.80 3.08
CA ARG A 35 0.73 9.07 4.09
C ARG A 35 -0.77 9.12 3.76
N SER A 36 -1.27 10.27 3.32
CA SER A 36 -2.69 10.44 2.97
C SER A 36 -3.11 9.63 1.74
N THR A 37 -2.19 9.32 0.83
CA THR A 37 -2.45 8.43 -0.31
C THR A 37 -2.58 7.00 0.18
N VAL A 38 -1.65 6.53 1.02
CA VAL A 38 -1.70 5.18 1.60
C VAL A 38 -2.97 4.98 2.43
N GLY A 39 -3.28 5.94 3.31
CA GLY A 39 -4.50 5.89 4.14
C GLY A 39 -5.79 5.88 3.31
N ARG A 40 -5.87 6.65 2.22
CA ARG A 40 -7.06 6.66 1.34
C ARG A 40 -7.22 5.35 0.57
N VAL A 41 -6.12 4.72 0.12
CA VAL A 41 -6.21 3.41 -0.55
C VAL A 41 -6.59 2.31 0.44
N ARG A 42 -6.01 2.31 1.64
CA ARG A 42 -6.39 1.36 2.72
C ARG A 42 -7.85 1.52 3.14
N GLY A 43 -8.30 2.76 3.29
CA GLY A 43 -9.69 3.08 3.62
C GLY A 43 -10.69 2.94 2.47
N GLY A 44 -10.26 2.51 1.28
CA GLY A 44 -11.12 2.33 0.11
C GLY A 44 -11.61 3.62 -0.55
N GLY A 45 -11.18 4.79 -0.09
CA GLY A 45 -11.50 6.10 -0.67
C GLY A 45 -10.71 6.44 -1.93
N LEU A 46 -9.69 5.65 -2.28
CA LEU A 46 -8.92 5.77 -3.52
C LEU A 46 -8.59 4.38 -4.07
N GLN A 47 -8.69 4.19 -5.39
CA GLN A 47 -8.21 2.96 -6.02
C GLN A 47 -6.68 2.93 -6.07
N PRO A 48 -6.04 1.75 -5.91
CA PRO A 48 -4.59 1.63 -6.02
C PRO A 48 -4.13 2.01 -7.43
N GLY A 49 -3.41 3.13 -7.55
CA GLY A 49 -2.79 3.55 -8.80
C GLY A 49 -1.40 2.93 -9.01
N PRO A 50 -0.77 3.17 -10.19
CA PRO A 50 0.54 2.63 -10.52
C PRO A 50 1.62 2.94 -9.48
N ALA A 51 1.65 4.16 -8.94
CA ALA A 51 2.61 4.55 -7.90
C ALA A 51 2.39 3.78 -6.59
N PHE A 52 1.14 3.49 -6.21
CA PHE A 52 0.84 2.67 -5.04
C PHE A 52 1.31 1.23 -5.25
N ILE A 53 0.99 0.65 -6.41
CA ILE A 53 1.35 -0.72 -6.75
C ILE A 53 2.87 -0.88 -6.79
N GLY A 54 3.59 -0.01 -7.50
CA GLY A 54 5.05 -0.04 -7.56
C GLY A 54 5.70 0.17 -6.19
N GLY A 55 5.21 1.15 -5.41
CA GLY A 55 5.70 1.40 -4.05
C GLY A 55 5.49 0.20 -3.12
N ALA A 56 4.34 -0.48 -3.22
CA ALA A 56 4.06 -1.70 -2.45
C ALA A 56 5.03 -2.83 -2.82
N LEU A 57 5.27 -3.05 -4.12
CA LEU A 57 6.20 -4.08 -4.60
C LEU A 57 7.64 -3.82 -4.13
N ILE A 58 8.05 -2.56 -4.03
CA ILE A 58 9.39 -2.19 -3.53
C ILE A 58 9.45 -2.35 -2.01
N ALA A 59 8.47 -1.81 -1.29
CA ALA A 59 8.49 -1.78 0.17
C ALA A 59 8.32 -3.16 0.81
N LEU A 60 7.64 -4.10 0.13
CA LEU A 60 7.28 -5.41 0.67
C LEU A 60 8.06 -6.58 0.03
N ALA A 61 9.10 -6.33 -0.78
CA ALA A 61 9.93 -7.39 -1.37
C ALA A 61 11.10 -7.81 -0.45
N PRO A 62 11.47 -9.11 -0.36
CA PRO A 62 10.80 -10.32 -0.81
C PRO A 62 10.18 -11.00 0.42
N MET A 63 9.05 -10.49 0.90
CA MET A 63 8.27 -11.18 1.92
C MET A 63 7.59 -12.43 1.36
#